data_AF-A0A3B9BWG1-F1
#
_entry.id   AF-A0A3B9BWG1-F1
#
_cell.length_a   1.000
_cell.length_b   1.000
_cell.length_c   1.000
_cell.angle_alpha   90.00
_cell.angle_beta   90.00
_cell.angle_gamma   90.00
#
_symmetry.space_group_name_H-M   'P 1'
#
loop_
_entity.id
_entity.type
_entity.pdbx_description
1 polymer ?
#
loop_
_entity_poly.entity_id
_entity_poly.type
_entity_poly.pdbx_seq_one_letter_code
_entity_poly.pdbx_strand_id
1 'polypeptide(L)' 'MTTAFLTHTDCLHHINPDGHPEQVARLEYILDRMNAPEFDGLLRSDAPIGTDEHILKTHSATHLNALKAA' A
#
# COMPACT_ATOMS: atom_id res chain seq x y z
N MET A 1 16.97 -16.37 8.66
CA MET A 1 15.69 -15.98 8.02
C MET A 1 15.35 -14.59 8.52
N THR A 2 14.97 -13.65 7.65
CA THR A 2 14.57 -12.28 8.04
C THR A 2 13.13 -12.04 7.66
N THR A 3 12.45 -11.14 8.38
CA THR A 3 11.07 -10.73 8.09
C THR A 3 11.10 -9.35 7.46
N ALA A 4 10.48 -9.20 6.29
CA ALA A 4 10.43 -7.93 5.59
C ALA A 4 9.20 -7.11 6.01
N PHE A 5 9.38 -5.80 6.18
CA PHE A 5 8.32 -4.81 6.31
C PHE A 5 8.30 -3.96 5.05
N LEU A 6 7.27 -4.17 4.21
CA LEU A 6 7.09 -3.47 2.95
C LEU A 6 6.04 -2.38 3.11
N THR A 7 6.41 -1.15 2.81
CA THR A 7 5.51 0.02 2.85
C THR A 7 5.97 1.06 1.82
N HIS A 8 5.18 2.10 1.56
CA HIS A 8 5.60 3.22 0.72
C HIS A 8 4.91 4.50 1.21
N THR A 9 5.63 5.62 1.22
CA THR A 9 5.11 6.90 1.75
C THR A 9 3.90 7.41 0.97
N ASP A 10 3.83 7.12 -0.33
CA ASP A 10 2.67 7.41 -1.19
C ASP A 10 1.32 6.91 -0.65
N CYS A 11 1.32 5.85 0.16
CA CYS A 11 0.08 5.35 0.78
C CYS A 11 -0.56 6.38 1.74
N LEU A 12 0.21 7.34 2.26
CA LEU A 12 -0.29 8.45 3.09
C LEU A 12 -1.04 9.52 2.28
N HIS A 13 -0.93 9.49 0.94
CA HIS A 13 -1.65 10.42 0.06
C HIS A 13 -2.96 9.82 -0.46
N HIS A 14 -3.39 8.67 0.06
CA HIS A 14 -4.62 8.04 -0.38
C HIS A 14 -5.83 8.93 -0.05
N ILE A 15 -6.64 9.28 -1.03
CA ILE A 15 -7.78 10.17 -0.82
C ILE A 15 -8.99 9.32 -0.43
N ASN A 16 -9.52 9.53 0.77
CA ASN A 16 -10.79 8.98 1.21
C ASN A 16 -11.86 10.09 1.16
N PRO A 17 -12.79 10.07 0.18
CA PRO A 17 -13.83 11.08 0.06
C PRO A 17 -14.76 11.14 1.27
N ASP A 18 -15.49 12.25 1.42
CA ASP A 18 -16.47 12.41 2.50
C ASP A 18 -17.47 11.24 2.55
N GLY A 19 -17.65 10.68 3.75
CA GLY A 19 -18.50 9.52 3.99
C GLY A 19 -17.83 8.16 3.72
N HIS A 20 -16.58 8.12 3.24
CA HIS A 20 -15.84 6.88 3.07
C HIS A 20 -15.39 6.30 4.43
N PRO A 21 -15.62 5.00 4.72
CA PRO A 21 -15.31 4.41 6.02
C PRO A 21 -13.81 4.18 6.26
N GLU A 22 -12.99 4.15 5.21
CA GLU A 22 -11.53 4.04 5.34
C GLU A 22 -10.91 5.37 5.78
N GLN A 23 -9.79 5.28 6.51
CA GLN A 23 -9.07 6.42 7.07
C GLN A 23 -7.56 6.23 6.89
N VAL A 24 -6.91 7.16 6.19
CA VAL A 24 -5.44 7.18 6.04
C VAL A 24 -4.73 7.19 7.39
N ALA A 25 -5.30 7.87 8.39
CA ALA A 25 -4.74 7.92 9.75
C ALA A 25 -4.43 6.52 10.32
N ARG A 26 -5.19 5.49 9.92
CA ARG A 26 -4.90 4.10 10.33
C ARG A 26 -3.47 3.67 9.95
N LEU A 27 -2.98 4.08 8.78
CA LEU A 27 -1.63 3.79 8.34
C LEU A 27 -0.59 4.51 9.21
N GLU A 28 -0.83 5.76 9.61
CA GLU A 28 0.06 6.52 10.51
C GLU A 28 0.28 5.77 11.83
N TYR A 29 -0.80 5.30 12.46
CA TYR A 29 -0.72 4.50 13.69
C TYR A 29 0.00 3.16 13.49
N ILE A 30 -0.18 2.52 12.34
CA ILE A 30 0.57 1.29 12.01
C ILE A 30 2.06 1.60 11.88
N LEU A 31 2.43 2.66 11.16
CA LEU A 31 3.82 3.04 10.96
C LEU A 31 4.50 3.40 12.29
N ASP A 32 3.82 4.16 13.15
CA ASP A 32 4.30 4.49 14.51
C ASP A 32 4.53 3.20 15.33
N ARG A 33 3.54 2.30 15.36
CA ARG A 33 3.66 1.01 16.06
C ARG A 33 4.81 0.16 15.54
N MET A 34 5.02 0.15 14.23
CA MET A 34 6.09 -0.60 13.57
C MET A 34 7.47 0.01 13.83
N ASN A 35 7.59 1.26 14.29
CA ASN A 35 8.87 1.89 14.67
C ASN A 35 9.28 1.63 16.11
N ALA A 36 8.51 0.84 16.87
CA ALA A 36 8.86 0.47 18.23
C ALA A 36 10.07 -0.48 18.28
N PRO A 37 10.89 -0.45 19.35
CA PRO A 37 12.18 -1.19 19.42
C PRO A 37 12.08 -2.70 19.20
N GLU A 38 10.96 -3.33 19.57
CA GLU A 38 10.75 -4.76 19.32
C GLU A 38 10.69 -5.14 17.83
N PHE A 39 10.56 -4.15 16.93
CA PHE A 39 10.52 -4.31 15.48
C PHE A 39 11.77 -3.80 14.76
N ASP A 40 12.84 -3.47 15.49
CA ASP A 40 14.11 -3.01 14.89
C ASP A 40 14.77 -4.07 14.01
N GLY A 41 14.46 -5.36 14.23
CA GLY A 41 14.96 -6.48 13.44
C GLY A 41 14.30 -6.66 12.06
N LEU A 42 13.28 -5.87 11.71
CA LEU A 42 12.60 -5.99 10.41
C LEU A 42 13.47 -5.45 9.28
N LEU A 43 13.55 -6.20 8.18
CA LEU A 43 14.11 -5.70 6.93
C LEU A 43 13.11 -4.73 6.29
N ARG A 44 13.39 -3.44 6.31
CA ARG A 44 12.51 -2.41 5.73
C ARG A 44 12.88 -2.18 4.27
N SER A 45 11.87 -2.17 3.40
CA SER A 45 12.04 -1.86 1.99
C SER A 45 10.80 -1.16 1.47
N ASP A 46 11.00 -0.24 0.53
CA ASP A 46 9.89 0.35 -0.18
C ASP A 46 9.17 -0.70 -1.03
N ALA A 47 7.85 -0.67 -1.03
CA ALA A 47 7.04 -1.51 -1.90
C ALA A 47 7.25 -1.08 -3.37
N PRO A 48 7.61 -2.00 -4.28
CA PRO A 48 7.81 -1.66 -5.68
C PRO A 48 6.49 -1.33 -6.37
N ILE A 49 6.55 -0.50 -7.41
CA ILE A 49 5.38 -0.19 -8.23
C ILE A 49 4.87 -1.45 -8.96
N GLY A 50 3.58 -1.70 -8.86
CA GLY A 50 2.93 -2.79 -9.60
C GLY A 50 2.88 -2.50 -11.10
N THR A 51 3.02 -3.54 -11.93
CA THR A 51 2.85 -3.43 -13.39
C THR A 51 1.44 -3.84 -13.80
N ASP A 52 1.02 -3.43 -14.99
CA ASP A 52 -0.23 -3.92 -15.61
C ASP A 52 -0.27 -5.45 -15.67
N GLU A 53 0.86 -6.09 -15.99
CA GLU A 53 0.98 -7.54 -16.02
C GLU A 53 0.65 -8.19 -14.67
N HIS A 54 1.00 -7.54 -13.54
CA HIS A 54 0.62 -8.03 -12.22
C HIS A 54 -0.90 -8.01 -12.03
N ILE A 55 -1.56 -6.93 -12.45
CA ILE A 55 -3.02 -6.76 -12.33
C ILE A 55 -3.77 -7.77 -13.22
N LEU A 56 -3.27 -8.00 -14.43
CA LEU A 56 -3.87 -8.90 -15.43
C LEU A 56 -3.80 -10.39 -15.06
N LYS A 57 -3.06 -10.76 -14.00
CA LYS A 57 -3.09 -12.13 -13.45
C LYS A 57 -4.44 -12.47 -12.80
N THR A 58 -5.24 -11.48 -12.42
CA THR A 58 -6.51 -11.67 -11.72
C THR A 58 -7.66 -10.90 -12.35
N HIS A 59 -7.40 -9.69 -12.86
CA HIS A 59 -8.43 -8.81 -13.43
C HIS A 59 -8.42 -8.79 -14.96
N SER A 60 -9.56 -8.49 -15.57
CA SER A 60 -9.67 -8.40 -17.03
C SER A 60 -9.02 -7.13 -17.58
N ALA A 61 -8.51 -7.19 -18.81
CA ALA A 61 -7.96 -6.03 -19.50
C ALA A 61 -8.98 -4.90 -19.68
N THR A 62 -10.25 -5.24 -19.90
CA THR A 62 -11.33 -4.25 -20.02
C THR A 62 -11.50 -3.43 -18.74
N HIS A 63 -11.44 -4.06 -17.56
CA HIS A 63 -11.55 -3.35 -16.29
C HIS A 63 -10.36 -2.42 -16.05
N LEU A 64 -9.13 -2.90 -16.29
CA LEU A 64 -7.92 -2.09 -16.16
C LEU A 64 -7.94 -0.87 -17.09
N ASN A 65 -8.33 -1.05 -18.35
CA ASN A 65 -8.40 0.03 -19.32
C ASN A 65 -9.46 1.08 -18.95
N ALA A 66 -10.59 0.66 -18.38
CA ALA A 66 -11.61 1.59 -17.91
C ALA A 66 -11.10 2.48 -16.77
N LEU A 67 -10.34 1.92 -15.81
CA LEU A 67 -9.75 2.69 -14.70
C LEU A 67 -8.69 3.68 -15.19
N LYS A 68 -7.89 3.33 -16.20
CA LYS A 68 -6.86 4.22 -16.76
C LYS A 68 -7.41 5.39 -17.56
N ALA A 69 -8.65 5.29 -18.02
CA ALA A 69 -9.32 6.32 -18.82
C ALA A 69 -10.17 7.28 -17.97
N ALA A 70 -10.30 7.03 -16.66
CA ALA A 70 -11.03 7.85 -15.70
C ALA A 70 -10.16 9.01 -15.19
#